data_AF-A0A7S3DUW2-F1
#
_entry.id   AF-A0A7S3DUW2-F1
#
_cell.length_a   1.000
_cell.length_b   1.000
_cell.length_c   1.000
_cell.angle_alpha   90.00
_cell.angle_beta   90.00
_cell.angle_gamma   90.00
#
_symmetry.space_group_name_H-M   'P 1'
#
loop_
_entity.id
_entity.type
_entity.pdbx_description
1 polymer ?
#
loop_
_entity_poly.entity_id
_entity_poly.type
_entity_poly.pdbx_seq_one_letter_code
_entity_poly.pdbx_strand_id
1 'polypeptide(L)'
;MVTIAAVDPIVRRTPRGAWNASQSLHRQQERLGRMRRMIPILLQQQQQNASVTETPSHFGQEMALYGQSHFWQVASLLIVAEYEKSPFAAFDQNNDEREVNDRQQDDNDEPAQFAHNLPPSRILRAVIANPQCPSSWQEYAIFVYHAHLMDPVNENDGQIPLHLAVTTAPTLVADLIWACPQSSHVRNANGDLALTLAYQKLSWSQGLGALVQANPRSLAELPGYDDAVLWPQILARVAASAVPGDLYSLIRACPQPFASCVSSSG
;
A
#
# COMPACT_ATOMS: atom_id res chain seq x y z
N MET A 1 -36.49 -6.56 -32.39
CA MET A 1 -35.41 -5.57 -32.16
C MET A 1 -34.73 -5.95 -30.87
N VAL A 2 -33.57 -6.60 -30.95
CA VAL A 2 -32.77 -7.06 -29.81
C VAL A 2 -31.41 -6.37 -29.94
N THR A 3 -31.09 -5.50 -28.99
CA THR A 3 -29.79 -4.83 -28.89
C THR A 3 -28.83 -5.76 -28.15
N ILE A 4 -27.84 -6.27 -28.87
CA ILE A 4 -26.75 -7.10 -28.33
C ILE A 4 -25.73 -6.18 -27.66
N ALA A 5 -25.33 -6.60 -26.47
CA ALA A 5 -24.43 -5.94 -25.53
C ALA A 5 -23.10 -5.48 -26.14
N ALA A 6 -22.66 -4.31 -25.71
CA ALA A 6 -21.28 -3.86 -25.86
C ALA A 6 -20.36 -4.79 -25.06
N VAL A 7 -19.43 -5.41 -25.77
CA VAL A 7 -18.39 -6.28 -25.22
C VAL A 7 -17.25 -5.40 -24.69
N ASP A 8 -16.96 -5.57 -23.41
CA ASP A 8 -15.82 -5.00 -22.67
C ASP A 8 -14.48 -5.40 -23.32
N PRO A 9 -13.50 -4.49 -23.50
CA PRO A 9 -12.18 -4.83 -24.02
C PRO A 9 -11.31 -5.41 -22.90
N ILE A 10 -11.64 -6.61 -22.44
CA ILE A 10 -10.70 -7.42 -21.67
C ILE A 10 -9.56 -7.80 -22.63
N VAL A 11 -8.42 -7.18 -22.39
CA VAL A 11 -7.08 -7.55 -22.85
C VAL A 11 -7.02 -9.04 -23.11
N ARG A 12 -7.06 -9.42 -24.40
CA ARG A 12 -6.66 -10.75 -24.84
C ARG A 12 -5.20 -10.93 -24.45
N ARG A 13 -4.95 -11.52 -23.26
CA ARG A 13 -3.66 -12.13 -22.95
C ARG A 13 -3.43 -13.16 -24.03
N THR A 14 -2.58 -12.82 -25.00
CA THR A 14 -2.14 -13.80 -26.00
C THR A 14 -1.52 -14.97 -25.23
N PRO A 15 -1.69 -16.22 -25.69
CA PRO A 15 -1.06 -17.38 -25.06
C PRO A 15 0.45 -17.19 -24.84
N ARG A 16 1.08 -16.40 -25.72
CA ARG A 16 2.48 -16.00 -25.65
C ARG A 16 2.78 -15.03 -24.50
N GLY A 17 1.90 -14.07 -24.21
CA GLY A 17 2.02 -13.18 -23.06
C GLY A 17 1.86 -13.92 -21.73
N ALA A 18 0.90 -14.84 -21.64
CA ALA A 18 0.73 -15.71 -20.47
C ALA A 18 1.93 -16.65 -20.26
N TRP A 19 2.47 -17.21 -21.35
CA TRP A 19 3.69 -18.04 -21.31
C TRP A 19 4.92 -17.27 -20.84
N ASN A 20 5.13 -16.06 -21.36
CA ASN A 20 6.26 -15.22 -20.96
C ASN A 20 6.15 -14.75 -19.50
N ALA A 21 4.93 -14.42 -19.03
CA ALA A 21 4.69 -14.10 -17.63
C ALA A 21 4.95 -15.31 -16.71
N SER A 22 4.52 -16.51 -17.12
CA SER A 22 4.80 -17.76 -16.41
C SER A 22 6.30 -18.08 -16.34
N GLN A 23 7.03 -17.92 -17.44
CA GLN A 23 8.49 -18.07 -17.49
C GLN A 23 9.22 -17.05 -16.62
N SER A 24 8.75 -15.79 -16.60
CA SER A 24 9.30 -14.73 -15.75
C SER A 24 9.08 -15.05 -14.26
N LEU A 25 7.86 -15.46 -13.90
CA LEU A 25 7.50 -15.87 -12.54
C LEU A 25 8.31 -17.09 -12.10
N HIS A 26 8.49 -18.09 -12.98
CA HIS A 26 9.27 -19.28 -12.70
C HIS A 26 10.75 -18.94 -12.43
N ARG A 27 11.35 -18.06 -13.25
CA ARG A 27 12.73 -17.57 -13.02
C ARG A 27 12.87 -16.79 -11.72
N GLN A 28 11.84 -16.02 -11.34
CA GLN A 28 11.80 -15.34 -10.05
C GLN A 28 11.69 -16.33 -8.89
N GLN A 29 10.82 -17.34 -8.99
CA GLN A 29 10.70 -18.40 -7.99
C GLN A 29 12.00 -19.21 -7.84
N GLU A 30 12.70 -19.52 -8.93
CA GLU A 30 14.01 -20.17 -8.88
C GLU A 30 15.10 -19.31 -8.24
N ARG A 31 15.07 -17.98 -8.45
CA ARG A 31 15.97 -17.04 -7.78
C ARG A 31 15.68 -16.95 -6.28
N LEU A 32 14.42 -16.83 -5.89
CA LEU A 32 14.00 -16.85 -4.49
C LEU A 32 14.33 -18.20 -3.82
N GLY A 33 14.17 -19.31 -4.53
CA GLY A 33 14.54 -20.64 -4.05
C GLY A 33 16.05 -20.84 -3.90
N ARG A 34 16.88 -20.19 -4.71
CA ARG A 34 18.34 -20.15 -4.53
C ARG A 34 18.73 -19.32 -3.31
N MET A 35 18.14 -18.14 -3.15
CA MET A 35 18.36 -17.29 -1.97
C MET A 35 17.94 -17.99 -0.67
N ARG A 36 16.77 -18.64 -0.64
CA ARG A 36 16.29 -19.38 0.53
C ARG A 36 17.21 -20.55 0.91
N ARG A 37 17.89 -21.17 -0.06
CA ARG A 37 18.88 -22.22 0.19
C ARG A 37 20.22 -21.69 0.70
N MET A 38 20.54 -20.43 0.41
CA MET A 38 21.74 -19.77 0.92
C MET A 38 21.58 -19.28 2.37
N ILE A 39 20.37 -18.90 2.79
CA ILE A 39 20.11 -18.39 4.15
C ILE A 39 20.66 -19.31 5.26
N PRO A 40 20.41 -20.64 5.26
CA PRO A 40 20.95 -21.53 6.29
C PRO A 40 22.48 -21.64 6.24
N ILE A 41 23.08 -21.60 5.05
CA ILE A 41 24.54 -21.66 4.88
C ILE A 41 25.19 -20.40 5.45
N LEU A 42 24.58 -19.24 5.21
CA LEU A 42 25.02 -17.96 5.74
C LEU A 42 24.83 -17.89 7.27
N LEU A 43 23.71 -18.40 7.79
CA LEU A 43 23.47 -18.53 9.22
C LEU A 43 24.46 -19.51 9.89
N GLN A 44 24.80 -20.60 9.22
CA GLN A 44 25.77 -21.58 9.72
C GLN A 44 27.20 -21.01 9.72
N GLN A 45 27.58 -20.25 8.69
CA GLN A 45 28.83 -19.49 8.68
C GLN A 45 28.86 -18.42 9.78
N GLN A 46 27.72 -17.76 10.03
CA GLN A 46 27.60 -16.78 11.11
C GLN A 46 27.81 -17.42 12.50
N GLN A 47 27.25 -18.61 12.73
CA GLN A 47 27.47 -19.36 13.97
C GLN A 47 28.91 -19.82 14.15
N GLN A 48 29.62 -20.14 13.05
CA GLN A 48 31.04 -20.50 13.08
C GLN A 48 31.95 -19.30 13.37
N ASN A 49 31.53 -18.08 13.01
CA ASN A 49 32.33 -16.87 13.16
C ASN A 49 32.08 -16.09 14.47
N ALA A 50 31.13 -16.52 15.31
CA ALA A 50 30.73 -15.82 16.55
C ALA A 50 31.73 -15.92 17.72
N SER A 51 32.94 -16.45 17.53
CA SER A 51 33.96 -16.61 18.58
C SER A 51 35.12 -15.61 18.52
N VAL A 52 35.07 -14.61 17.64
CA VAL A 52 36.14 -13.61 17.49
C VAL A 52 35.61 -12.21 17.79
N THR A 53 36.14 -11.60 18.83
CA THR A 53 35.71 -10.31 19.39
C THR A 53 36.07 -9.10 18.52
N GLU A 54 35.04 -8.27 18.33
CA GLU A 54 35.03 -6.81 18.11
C GLU A 54 35.59 -6.22 16.82
N THR A 55 34.68 -6.07 15.85
CA THR A 55 34.59 -4.94 14.91
C THR A 55 33.10 -4.57 14.75
N PRO A 56 32.75 -3.36 14.28
CA PRO A 56 31.36 -2.90 14.20
C PRO A 56 30.47 -3.93 13.52
N SER A 57 29.29 -4.22 14.10
CA SER A 57 28.47 -5.37 13.71
C SER A 57 28.24 -5.45 12.19
N HIS A 58 28.64 -6.58 11.60
CA HIS A 58 28.48 -6.90 10.17
C HIS A 58 27.05 -6.66 9.65
N PHE A 59 26.03 -6.78 10.49
CA PHE A 59 24.63 -6.48 10.14
C PHE A 59 24.41 -5.03 9.67
N GLY A 60 25.14 -4.05 10.23
CA GLY A 60 25.09 -2.66 9.78
C GLY A 60 25.80 -2.43 8.43
N GLN A 61 26.87 -3.19 8.16
CA GLN A 61 27.52 -3.23 6.84
C GLN A 61 26.71 -4.03 5.82
N GLU A 62 25.98 -5.06 6.24
CA GLU A 62 25.09 -5.85 5.39
C GLU A 62 23.83 -5.09 5.01
N MET A 63 23.21 -4.31 5.91
CA MET A 63 22.13 -3.38 5.55
C MET A 63 22.59 -2.32 4.52
N ALA A 64 23.84 -1.85 4.64
CA ALA A 64 24.45 -1.00 3.61
C ALA A 64 24.69 -1.75 2.28
N LEU A 65 25.03 -3.04 2.31
CA LEU A 65 25.14 -3.92 1.13
C LEU A 65 23.78 -4.32 0.53
N TYR A 66 22.71 -4.39 1.33
CA TYR A 66 21.34 -4.61 0.84
C TYR A 66 20.87 -3.44 -0.03
N GLY A 67 21.24 -2.20 0.32
CA GLY A 67 21.09 -1.03 -0.57
C GLY A 67 21.96 -1.08 -1.84
N GLN A 68 22.99 -1.93 -1.87
CA GLN A 68 23.88 -2.14 -3.03
C GLN A 68 23.52 -3.36 -3.90
N SER A 69 22.47 -4.09 -3.54
CA SER A 69 21.96 -5.19 -4.37
C SER A 69 21.59 -4.65 -5.75
N HIS A 70 22.25 -5.13 -6.81
CA HIS A 70 21.94 -4.81 -8.21
C HIS A 70 20.45 -4.98 -8.53
N PHE A 71 19.74 -5.88 -7.84
CA PHE A 71 18.29 -6.01 -7.98
C PHE A 71 17.53 -4.78 -7.46
N TRP A 72 17.90 -4.26 -6.30
CA TRP A 72 17.25 -3.08 -5.72
C TRP A 72 17.65 -1.78 -6.41
N GLN A 73 18.90 -1.69 -6.88
CA GLN A 73 19.36 -0.61 -7.74
C GLN A 73 18.66 -0.63 -9.12
N VAL A 74 18.46 -1.81 -9.71
CA VAL A 74 17.70 -1.96 -10.97
C VAL A 74 16.22 -1.70 -10.74
N ALA A 75 15.66 -2.14 -9.61
CA ALA A 75 14.28 -1.82 -9.26
C ALA A 75 14.11 -0.30 -9.08
N SER A 76 15.00 0.38 -8.34
CA SER A 76 14.96 1.83 -8.17
C SER A 76 15.21 2.58 -9.48
N LEU A 77 16.15 2.13 -10.31
CA LEU A 77 16.39 2.71 -11.64
C LEU A 77 15.21 2.50 -12.58
N LEU A 78 14.53 1.36 -12.52
CA LEU A 78 13.33 1.14 -13.31
C LEU A 78 12.12 1.92 -12.75
N ILE A 79 12.06 2.19 -11.43
CA ILE A 79 11.11 3.15 -10.83
C ILE A 79 11.35 4.54 -11.42
N VAL A 80 12.59 5.02 -11.39
CA VAL A 80 12.96 6.34 -11.93
C VAL A 80 12.76 6.39 -13.45
N ALA A 81 13.17 5.38 -14.20
CA ALA A 81 13.04 5.35 -15.66
C ALA A 81 11.58 5.21 -16.13
N GLU A 82 10.72 4.54 -15.38
CA GLU A 82 9.28 4.52 -15.69
C GLU A 82 8.60 5.83 -15.30
N TYR A 83 9.06 6.48 -14.23
CA TYR A 83 8.65 7.83 -13.84
C TYR A 83 9.05 8.90 -14.87
N GLU A 84 10.22 8.76 -15.52
CA GLU A 84 10.69 9.66 -16.58
C GLU A 84 9.93 9.48 -17.91
N LYS A 85 9.40 8.29 -18.21
CA LYS A 85 8.61 8.04 -19.43
C LYS A 85 7.18 8.57 -19.35
N SER A 86 6.66 8.74 -18.15
CA SER A 86 5.38 9.40 -17.89
C SER A 86 5.54 10.26 -16.65
N PRO A 87 6.21 11.43 -16.79
CA PRO A 87 6.25 12.39 -15.70
C PRO A 87 4.81 12.69 -15.32
N PHE A 88 4.53 12.80 -14.03
CA PHE A 88 3.23 13.12 -13.43
C PHE A 88 2.59 14.44 -13.91
N ALA A 89 3.07 15.05 -14.99
CA ALA A 89 2.61 16.27 -15.62
C ALA A 89 1.14 16.24 -16.09
N ALA A 90 0.40 15.13 -15.96
CA ALA A 90 -1.03 15.08 -16.27
C ALA A 90 -1.96 15.33 -15.06
N PHE A 91 -1.45 15.40 -13.83
CA PHE A 91 -2.30 15.63 -12.64
C PHE A 91 -2.29 17.08 -12.11
N ASP A 92 -1.35 17.93 -12.56
CA ASP A 92 -1.19 19.30 -12.05
C ASP A 92 -1.55 20.42 -13.04
N GLN A 93 -1.93 20.10 -14.28
CA GLN A 93 -2.19 21.11 -15.32
C GLN A 93 -3.42 21.98 -15.09
N ASN A 94 -4.22 21.75 -14.04
CA ASN A 94 -5.40 22.57 -13.77
C ASN A 94 -5.24 23.60 -12.65
N ASN A 95 -4.12 23.64 -11.92
CA ASN A 95 -3.97 24.58 -10.78
C ASN A 95 -2.95 25.71 -10.98
N ASP A 96 -1.99 25.60 -11.90
CA ASP A 96 -0.84 26.53 -11.96
C ASP A 96 -0.77 27.45 -13.20
N GLU A 97 -1.81 27.54 -14.03
CA GLU A 97 -1.81 28.48 -15.18
C GLU A 97 -1.91 29.98 -14.78
N ARG A 98 -1.84 30.34 -13.49
CA ARG A 98 -2.05 31.74 -13.04
C ARG A 98 -0.80 32.56 -12.67
N GLU A 99 0.42 32.02 -12.70
CA GLU A 99 1.60 32.80 -12.26
C GLU A 99 2.81 32.86 -13.19
N VAL A 100 2.73 32.40 -14.44
CA VAL A 100 3.90 32.41 -15.35
C VAL A 100 3.68 33.32 -16.57
N ASN A 101 3.64 34.63 -16.33
CA ASN A 101 4.05 35.64 -17.31
C ASN A 101 5.08 36.54 -16.61
N ASP A 102 6.22 36.79 -17.28
CA ASP A 102 7.26 37.79 -16.93
C ASP A 102 8.64 37.30 -16.43
N ARG A 103 9.11 36.09 -16.79
CA ARG A 103 10.55 35.80 -16.68
C ARG A 103 11.17 35.40 -18.01
N GLN A 104 11.89 36.38 -18.58
CA GLN A 104 12.80 36.22 -19.69
C GLN A 104 13.84 35.14 -19.41
N GLN A 105 14.00 34.30 -20.43
CA GLN A 105 14.75 33.06 -20.49
C GLN A 105 16.24 33.36 -20.63
N ASP A 106 17.06 32.80 -19.73
CA ASP A 106 18.52 32.85 -19.75
C ASP A 106 19.01 31.41 -19.98
N ASP A 107 19.61 31.17 -21.16
CA ASP A 107 19.87 29.85 -21.78
C ASP A 107 21.08 29.08 -21.17
N ASN A 108 21.14 28.97 -19.84
CA ASN A 108 22.13 28.10 -19.16
C ASN A 108 21.44 26.82 -18.65
N ASP A 109 21.19 25.90 -19.58
CA ASP A 109 20.66 24.55 -19.32
C ASP A 109 21.70 23.67 -18.61
N GLU A 110 21.82 23.84 -17.29
CA GLU A 110 22.43 22.85 -16.41
C GLU A 110 21.48 21.63 -16.33
N PRO A 111 21.91 20.42 -16.70
CA PRO A 111 21.01 19.25 -16.68
C PRO A 111 20.51 19.01 -15.26
N ALA A 112 19.18 19.09 -15.13
CA ALA A 112 18.41 19.05 -13.89
C ALA A 112 18.95 18.02 -12.87
N GLN A 113 19.62 18.51 -11.82
CA GLN A 113 20.01 17.73 -10.63
C GLN A 113 18.80 17.28 -9.78
N PHE A 114 17.57 17.44 -10.28
CA PHE A 114 16.32 17.23 -9.56
C PHE A 114 16.03 15.76 -9.21
N ALA A 115 16.65 14.79 -9.88
CA ALA A 115 16.29 13.38 -9.71
C ALA A 115 16.82 12.73 -8.41
N HIS A 116 17.82 13.31 -7.74
CA HIS A 116 18.55 12.60 -6.70
C HIS A 116 17.96 12.67 -5.28
N ASN A 117 16.97 13.52 -5.02
CA ASN A 117 16.46 13.75 -3.66
C ASN A 117 14.93 13.73 -3.56
N LEU A 118 14.27 12.79 -4.23
CA LEU A 118 12.84 12.58 -3.96
C LEU A 118 12.65 11.98 -2.56
N PRO A 119 11.85 12.62 -1.68
CA PRO A 119 11.62 12.09 -0.35
C PRO A 119 10.89 10.73 -0.43
N PRO A 120 11.25 9.76 0.43
CA PRO A 120 10.67 8.41 0.42
C PRO A 120 9.14 8.35 0.40
N SER A 121 8.49 9.23 1.15
CA SER A 121 7.02 9.34 1.21
C SER A 121 6.39 9.67 -0.15
N ARG A 122 7.05 10.50 -0.98
CA ARG A 122 6.59 10.81 -2.34
C ARG A 122 6.72 9.61 -3.28
N ILE A 123 7.80 8.84 -3.16
CA ILE A 123 8.00 7.62 -3.96
C ILE A 123 6.91 6.59 -3.63
N LEU A 124 6.72 6.30 -2.34
CA LEU A 124 5.68 5.37 -1.87
C LEU A 124 4.29 5.78 -2.37
N ARG A 125 3.97 7.08 -2.26
CA ARG A 125 2.71 7.64 -2.74
C ARG A 125 2.54 7.48 -4.25
N ALA A 126 3.55 7.82 -5.05
CA ALA A 126 3.50 7.71 -6.50
C ALA A 126 3.22 6.26 -6.93
N VAL A 127 3.84 5.30 -6.26
CA VAL A 127 3.66 3.87 -6.50
C VAL A 127 2.23 3.40 -6.16
N ILE A 128 1.64 3.87 -5.05
CA ILE A 128 0.27 3.53 -4.63
C ILE A 128 -0.79 4.25 -5.47
N ALA A 129 -0.53 5.51 -5.85
CA ALA A 129 -1.44 6.31 -6.66
C ALA A 129 -1.56 5.79 -8.09
N ASN A 130 -0.51 5.14 -8.61
CA ASN A 130 -0.45 4.73 -10.00
C ASN A 130 -1.13 3.37 -10.22
N PRO A 131 -2.29 3.31 -10.90
CA PRO A 131 -3.02 2.07 -11.17
C PRO A 131 -2.29 1.14 -12.15
N GLN A 132 -1.30 1.64 -12.88
CA GLN A 132 -0.46 0.85 -13.79
C GLN A 132 0.77 0.27 -13.10
N CYS A 133 1.07 0.67 -11.86
CA CYS A 133 2.20 0.13 -11.13
C CYS A 133 1.97 -1.36 -10.82
N PRO A 134 2.91 -2.26 -11.16
CA PRO A 134 2.76 -3.68 -10.85
C PRO A 134 2.63 -3.94 -9.35
N SER A 135 1.80 -4.89 -8.94
CA SER A 135 1.56 -5.18 -7.50
C SER A 135 2.84 -5.51 -6.73
N SER A 136 3.77 -6.25 -7.35
CA SER A 136 5.06 -6.60 -6.72
C SER A 136 5.93 -5.39 -6.40
N TRP A 137 5.73 -4.28 -7.11
CA TRP A 137 6.43 -3.02 -6.86
C TRP A 137 5.77 -2.23 -5.76
N GLN A 138 4.44 -2.27 -5.70
CA GLN A 138 3.67 -1.68 -4.62
C GLN A 138 4.00 -2.37 -3.29
N GLU A 139 3.97 -3.70 -3.26
CA GLU A 139 4.39 -4.51 -2.11
C GLU A 139 5.83 -4.19 -1.67
N TYR A 140 6.75 -4.10 -2.63
CA TYR A 140 8.13 -3.74 -2.33
C TYR A 140 8.26 -2.33 -1.73
N ALA A 141 7.58 -1.34 -2.31
CA ALA A 141 7.60 0.03 -1.81
C ALA A 141 7.04 0.10 -0.39
N ILE A 142 5.93 -0.59 -0.10
CA ILE A 142 5.35 -0.70 1.24
C ILE A 142 6.37 -1.29 2.22
N PHE A 143 7.08 -2.34 1.82
CA PHE A 143 8.08 -2.99 2.65
C PHE A 143 9.30 -2.08 2.96
N VAL A 144 9.86 -1.44 1.93
CA VAL A 144 11.06 -0.58 2.10
C VAL A 144 10.74 0.70 2.84
N TYR A 145 9.65 1.36 2.46
CA TYR A 145 9.27 2.65 2.99
C TYR A 145 8.27 2.52 4.15
N HIS A 146 8.29 1.39 4.87
CA HIS A 146 7.34 1.12 5.95
C HIS A 146 7.35 2.22 7.04
N ALA A 147 8.52 2.80 7.33
CA ALA A 147 8.69 3.88 8.30
C ALA A 147 7.91 5.15 7.91
N HIS A 148 7.57 5.31 6.63
CA HIS A 148 6.87 6.47 6.07
C HIS A 148 5.38 6.20 5.82
N LEU A 149 4.84 5.06 6.25
CA LEU A 149 3.41 4.73 6.10
C LEU A 149 2.48 5.63 6.92
N MET A 150 3.02 6.30 7.92
CA MET A 150 2.29 7.20 8.81
C MET A 150 2.56 8.67 8.52
N ASP A 151 3.47 8.98 7.60
CA ASP A 151 3.85 10.36 7.30
C ASP A 151 2.76 11.01 6.45
N PRO A 152 2.08 12.06 6.96
CA PRO A 152 1.12 12.79 6.17
C PRO A 152 1.86 13.52 5.04
N VAL A 153 1.29 13.49 3.84
CA VAL A 153 1.83 14.28 2.73
C VAL A 153 1.19 15.66 2.80
N ASN A 154 2.01 16.69 3.00
CA ASN A 154 1.57 18.08 3.12
C ASN A 154 0.77 18.57 1.89
N GLU A 155 0.94 17.93 0.73
CA GLU A 155 0.31 18.32 -0.54
C GLU A 155 -1.15 17.81 -0.68
N ASN A 156 -1.62 16.89 0.17
CA ASN A 156 -2.88 16.15 -0.05
C ASN A 156 -3.75 16.08 1.20
N ASP A 157 -4.11 17.22 1.79
CA ASP A 157 -5.01 17.25 2.96
C ASP A 157 -4.55 16.30 4.09
N GLY A 158 -3.25 16.19 4.32
CA GLY A 158 -2.69 15.29 5.35
C GLY A 158 -3.01 13.79 5.15
N GLN A 159 -3.33 13.35 3.93
CA GLN A 159 -3.56 11.94 3.63
C GLN A 159 -2.25 11.14 3.76
N ILE A 160 -2.27 10.15 4.63
CA ILE A 160 -1.27 9.07 4.64
C ILE A 160 -1.52 8.05 3.51
N PRO A 161 -0.51 7.22 3.14
CA PRO A 161 -0.63 6.18 2.11
C PRO A 161 -1.88 5.30 2.18
N LEU A 162 -2.36 4.97 3.37
CA LEU A 162 -3.58 4.17 3.54
C LEU A 162 -4.84 4.88 2.98
N HIS A 163 -5.01 6.18 3.24
CA HIS A 163 -6.16 6.94 2.70
C HIS A 163 -6.13 6.95 1.17
N LEU A 164 -4.95 7.14 0.60
CA LEU A 164 -4.77 7.16 -0.84
C LEU A 164 -5.14 5.80 -1.45
N ALA A 165 -4.62 4.70 -0.89
CA ALA A 165 -4.89 3.35 -1.39
C ALA A 165 -6.40 3.02 -1.40
N VAL A 166 -7.15 3.46 -0.39
CA VAL A 166 -8.62 3.31 -0.37
C VAL A 166 -9.27 3.92 -1.61
N THR A 167 -8.72 5.01 -2.12
CA THR A 167 -9.29 5.73 -3.29
C THR A 167 -8.73 5.27 -4.62
N THR A 168 -7.44 4.93 -4.71
CA THR A 168 -6.75 4.66 -5.99
C THR A 168 -6.40 3.20 -6.20
N ALA A 169 -6.09 2.46 -5.14
CA ALA A 169 -5.59 1.10 -5.21
C ALA A 169 -6.18 0.20 -4.09
N PRO A 170 -7.50 -0.09 -4.12
CA PRO A 170 -8.17 -0.84 -3.06
C PRO A 170 -7.53 -2.17 -2.68
N THR A 171 -6.93 -2.86 -3.65
CA THR A 171 -6.30 -4.17 -3.43
C THR A 171 -5.13 -4.10 -2.45
N LEU A 172 -4.48 -2.94 -2.30
CA LEU A 172 -3.35 -2.74 -1.39
C LEU A 172 -3.77 -2.42 0.05
N VAL A 173 -5.04 -2.14 0.30
CA VAL A 173 -5.51 -1.71 1.63
C VAL A 173 -5.19 -2.78 2.69
N ALA A 174 -5.38 -4.05 2.37
CA ALA A 174 -5.05 -5.14 3.27
C ALA A 174 -3.55 -5.23 3.55
N ASP A 175 -2.70 -5.05 2.53
CA ASP A 175 -1.24 -5.11 2.67
C ASP A 175 -0.70 -3.94 3.51
N LEU A 176 -1.25 -2.74 3.32
CA LEU A 176 -0.91 -1.55 4.10
C LEU A 176 -1.33 -1.70 5.56
N ILE A 177 -2.53 -2.24 5.81
CA ILE A 177 -3.00 -2.53 7.17
C ILE A 177 -2.15 -3.61 7.83
N TRP A 178 -1.75 -4.64 7.10
CA TRP A 178 -0.88 -5.68 7.62
C TRP A 178 0.50 -5.13 7.97
N ALA A 179 1.07 -4.26 7.12
CA ALA A 179 2.36 -3.62 7.35
C ALA A 179 2.32 -2.61 8.51
N CYS A 180 1.25 -1.83 8.63
CA CYS A 180 1.10 -0.81 9.67
C CYS A 180 -0.36 -0.70 10.15
N PRO A 181 -0.81 -1.54 11.10
CA PRO A 181 -2.20 -1.52 11.57
C PRO A 181 -2.63 -0.17 12.16
N GLN A 182 -1.68 0.54 12.78
CA GLN A 182 -1.90 1.85 13.41
C GLN A 182 -2.36 2.93 12.42
N SER A 183 -2.05 2.77 11.13
CA SER A 183 -2.48 3.69 10.07
C SER A 183 -4.01 3.80 9.97
N SER A 184 -4.76 2.77 10.35
CA SER A 184 -6.23 2.79 10.39
C SER A 184 -6.82 3.74 11.43
N HIS A 185 -6.00 4.27 12.35
CA HIS A 185 -6.40 5.24 13.37
C HIS A 185 -6.03 6.68 13.00
N VAL A 186 -5.26 6.88 11.93
CA VAL A 186 -4.81 8.22 11.51
C VAL A 186 -5.94 8.90 10.76
N ARG A 187 -6.24 10.14 11.14
CA ARG A 187 -7.15 11.00 10.40
C ARG A 187 -6.38 11.84 9.40
N ASN A 188 -6.99 12.09 8.25
CA ASN A 188 -6.53 13.13 7.34
C ASN A 188 -6.86 14.53 7.90
N ALA A 189 -6.52 15.59 7.18
CA ALA A 189 -6.78 16.99 7.56
C ALA A 189 -8.28 17.33 7.63
N ASN A 190 -9.14 16.56 6.96
CA ASN A 190 -10.60 16.70 7.05
C ASN A 190 -11.18 15.99 8.28
N GLY A 191 -10.35 15.27 9.06
CA GLY A 191 -10.80 14.48 10.20
C GLY A 191 -11.33 13.10 9.81
N ASP A 192 -11.28 12.71 8.54
CA ASP A 192 -11.74 11.41 8.08
C ASP A 192 -10.71 10.32 8.36
N LEU A 193 -11.19 9.15 8.77
CA LEU A 193 -10.40 7.93 8.84
C LEU A 193 -10.42 7.22 7.49
N ALA A 194 -9.44 6.35 7.25
CA ALA A 194 -9.44 5.48 6.07
C ALA A 194 -10.72 4.65 5.94
N LEU A 195 -11.32 4.21 7.07
CA LEU A 195 -12.60 3.49 7.05
C LEU A 195 -13.75 4.36 6.54
N THR A 196 -13.80 5.64 6.92
CA THR A 196 -14.82 6.59 6.46
C THR A 196 -14.80 6.72 4.94
N LEU A 197 -13.61 6.84 4.36
CA LEU A 197 -13.42 6.91 2.91
C LEU A 197 -13.77 5.59 2.21
N ALA A 198 -13.49 4.45 2.87
CA ALA A 198 -13.65 3.12 2.31
C ALA A 198 -15.11 2.65 2.29
N TYR A 199 -15.90 3.05 3.28
CA TYR A 199 -17.24 2.51 3.52
C TYR A 199 -18.17 2.57 2.29
N GLN A 200 -18.06 3.63 1.48
CA GLN A 200 -18.88 3.80 0.28
C GLN A 200 -18.24 3.23 -1.00
N LYS A 201 -16.94 2.93 -0.97
CA LYS A 201 -16.14 2.64 -2.18
C LYS A 201 -15.66 1.19 -2.25
N LEU A 202 -15.43 0.55 -1.11
CA LEU A 202 -14.77 -0.75 -1.03
C LEU A 202 -15.74 -1.86 -0.69
N SER A 203 -15.58 -3.00 -1.34
CA SER A 203 -16.19 -4.25 -0.87
C SER A 203 -15.41 -4.85 0.30
N TRP A 204 -16.05 -5.75 1.04
CA TRP A 204 -15.44 -6.48 2.16
C TRP A 204 -14.08 -7.11 1.81
N SER A 205 -14.00 -7.77 0.65
CA SER A 205 -12.80 -8.45 0.13
C SER A 205 -11.71 -7.51 -0.41
N GLN A 206 -12.05 -6.24 -0.66
CA GLN A 206 -11.10 -5.22 -1.14
C GLN A 206 -10.47 -4.43 0.01
N GLY A 207 -10.41 -5.01 1.22
CA GLY A 207 -9.75 -4.40 2.37
C GLY A 207 -10.67 -3.67 3.35
N LEU A 208 -11.97 -3.53 3.06
CA LEU A 208 -12.91 -3.00 4.07
C LEU A 208 -12.92 -3.87 5.33
N GLY A 209 -12.90 -5.21 5.17
CA GLY A 209 -12.81 -6.12 6.30
C GLY A 209 -11.52 -5.93 7.12
N ALA A 210 -10.39 -5.73 6.45
CA ALA A 210 -9.11 -5.48 7.09
C ALA A 210 -9.12 -4.16 7.88
N LEU A 211 -9.71 -3.10 7.34
CA LEU A 211 -9.87 -1.81 8.04
C LEU A 211 -10.74 -1.96 9.29
N VAL A 212 -11.88 -2.66 9.17
CA VAL A 212 -12.78 -2.92 10.30
C VAL A 212 -12.09 -3.73 11.39
N GLN A 213 -11.31 -4.75 11.01
CA GLN A 213 -10.56 -5.56 11.97
C GLN A 213 -9.45 -4.78 12.67
N ALA A 214 -8.74 -3.91 11.93
CA ALA A 214 -7.65 -3.10 12.48
C ALA A 214 -8.16 -2.01 13.44
N ASN A 215 -9.27 -1.34 13.10
CA ASN A 215 -9.87 -0.31 13.94
C ASN A 215 -11.40 -0.45 14.06
N PRO A 216 -11.91 -1.42 14.84
CA PRO A 216 -13.34 -1.66 14.99
C PRO A 216 -14.11 -0.46 15.54
N ARG A 217 -13.44 0.37 16.35
CA ARG A 217 -14.06 1.53 17.01
C ARG A 217 -14.48 2.62 16.03
N SER A 218 -13.81 2.71 14.89
CA SER A 218 -14.12 3.70 13.86
C SER A 218 -15.48 3.50 13.19
N LEU A 219 -16.11 2.34 13.36
CA LEU A 219 -17.46 2.10 12.85
C LEU A 219 -18.49 3.07 13.45
N ALA A 220 -18.35 3.43 14.73
CA ALA A 220 -19.24 4.38 15.39
C ALA A 220 -19.16 5.80 14.81
N GLU A 221 -18.13 6.08 14.00
CA GLU A 221 -17.91 7.40 13.38
C GLU A 221 -18.39 7.46 11.94
N LEU A 222 -18.91 6.35 11.39
CA LEU A 222 -19.35 6.34 10.00
C LEU A 222 -20.59 7.25 9.82
N PRO A 223 -20.62 8.07 8.75
CA PRO A 223 -21.77 8.93 8.49
C PRO A 223 -23.00 8.07 8.15
N GLY A 224 -24.09 8.29 8.87
CA GLY A 224 -25.33 7.51 8.71
C GLY A 224 -25.24 6.08 9.26
N TYR A 225 -24.32 5.84 10.19
CA TYR A 225 -24.19 4.57 10.89
C TYR A 225 -25.46 4.25 11.69
N ASP A 226 -26.13 3.15 11.31
CA ASP A 226 -27.19 2.52 12.08
C ASP A 226 -26.69 1.17 12.59
N ASP A 227 -26.37 1.11 13.88
CA ASP A 227 -25.91 -0.09 14.60
C ASP A 227 -26.79 -1.30 14.30
N ALA A 228 -28.11 -1.11 14.16
CA ALA A 228 -29.06 -2.20 13.98
C ALA A 228 -28.93 -2.88 12.61
N VAL A 229 -28.46 -2.14 11.59
CA VAL A 229 -28.37 -2.64 10.21
C VAL A 229 -26.96 -3.12 9.88
N LEU A 230 -25.95 -2.34 10.26
CA LEU A 230 -24.58 -2.61 9.79
C LEU A 230 -23.89 -3.69 10.62
N TRP A 231 -24.12 -3.76 11.93
CA TRP A 231 -23.43 -4.75 12.76
C TRP A 231 -23.75 -6.20 12.42
N PRO A 232 -25.02 -6.60 12.22
CA PRO A 232 -25.33 -7.97 11.85
C PRO A 232 -24.60 -8.41 10.57
N GLN A 233 -24.44 -7.50 9.60
CA GLN A 233 -23.73 -7.76 8.35
C GLN A 233 -22.23 -7.94 8.59
N ILE A 234 -21.63 -7.08 9.40
CA ILE A 234 -20.20 -7.17 9.75
C ILE A 234 -19.94 -8.47 10.53
N LEU A 235 -20.77 -8.78 11.53
CA LEU A 235 -20.64 -10.02 12.31
C LEU A 235 -20.79 -11.26 11.43
N ALA A 236 -21.77 -11.27 10.52
CA ALA A 236 -21.92 -12.36 9.56
C ALA A 236 -20.69 -12.52 8.66
N ARG A 237 -20.09 -11.41 8.21
CA ARG A 237 -18.87 -11.42 7.38
C ARG A 237 -17.64 -11.89 8.14
N VAL A 238 -17.46 -11.43 9.38
CA VAL A 238 -16.33 -11.83 10.23
C VAL A 238 -16.47 -13.28 10.68
N ALA A 239 -17.69 -13.73 11.02
CA ALA A 239 -17.97 -15.13 11.34
C ALA A 239 -17.78 -16.07 10.13
N ALA A 240 -18.04 -15.58 8.92
CA ALA A 240 -17.75 -16.31 7.69
C ALA A 240 -16.24 -16.34 7.34
N SER A 241 -15.43 -15.46 7.95
CA SER A 241 -13.98 -15.54 7.81
C SER A 241 -13.48 -16.77 8.58
N ALA A 242 -12.53 -17.51 7.99
CA ALA A 242 -12.05 -18.78 8.53
C ALA A 242 -11.19 -18.66 9.81
N VAL A 243 -11.11 -17.47 10.42
CA VAL A 243 -10.27 -17.19 11.59
C VAL A 243 -11.17 -16.94 12.81
N PRO A 244 -11.40 -17.95 13.67
CA PRO A 244 -12.30 -17.84 14.83
C PRO A 244 -11.92 -16.71 15.81
N GLY A 245 -10.64 -16.30 15.83
CA GLY A 245 -10.15 -15.23 16.70
C GLY A 245 -10.63 -13.82 16.32
N ASP A 246 -10.99 -13.60 15.06
CA ASP A 246 -11.33 -12.27 14.56
C ASP A 246 -12.67 -11.80 15.11
N LEU A 247 -13.66 -12.71 15.17
CA LEU A 247 -14.98 -12.42 15.73
C LEU A 247 -14.89 -12.04 17.21
N TYR A 248 -14.12 -12.81 17.99
CA TYR A 248 -13.97 -12.56 19.42
C TYR A 248 -13.25 -11.22 19.67
N SER A 249 -12.20 -10.93 18.88
CA SER A 249 -11.45 -9.68 18.97
C SER A 249 -12.33 -8.47 18.63
N LEU A 250 -13.17 -8.60 17.59
CA LEU A 250 -14.11 -7.57 17.18
C LEU A 250 -15.15 -7.29 18.28
N ILE A 251 -15.80 -8.33 18.82
CA ILE A 251 -16.80 -8.19 19.90
C ILE A 251 -16.17 -7.53 21.13
N ARG A 252 -14.93 -7.90 21.48
CA ARG A 252 -14.23 -7.32 22.63
C ARG A 252 -13.85 -5.86 22.40
N ALA A 253 -13.50 -5.48 21.17
CA ALA A 253 -13.16 -4.11 20.82
C ALA A 253 -14.38 -3.17 20.81
N CYS A 254 -15.56 -3.69 20.46
CA CYS A 254 -16.83 -2.95 20.34
C CYS A 254 -17.99 -3.68 21.06
N PRO A 255 -18.09 -3.60 22.41
CA PRO A 255 -19.17 -4.26 23.15
C PRO A 255 -20.51 -3.51 23.09
N GLN A 256 -20.47 -2.20 22.81
CA GLN A 256 -21.64 -1.30 22.79
C GLN A 256 -22.86 -1.79 21.99
N PRO A 257 -22.72 -2.31 20.76
CA PRO A 257 -23.87 -2.77 19.99
C PRO A 257 -24.67 -3.92 20.60
N PHE A 258 -24.10 -4.64 21.57
CA PHE A 258 -24.81 -5.71 22.29
C PHE A 258 -25.46 -5.22 23.59
N ALA A 259 -25.06 -4.04 24.09
CA ALA A 259 -25.56 -3.49 25.33
C ALA A 259 -26.94 -2.82 25.17
N SER A 260 -27.20 -2.21 24.01
CA SER A 260 -28.44 -1.46 23.73
C SER A 260 -29.70 -2.33 23.65
N CYS A 261 -29.57 -3.63 23.37
CA CYS A 261 -30.70 -4.55 23.27
C CYS A 261 -31.40 -4.87 24.61
N VAL A 262 -30.80 -4.54 25.75
CA VAL A 262 -31.32 -4.96 27.08
C VAL A 262 -32.24 -3.91 27.71
N SER A 263 -32.19 -2.66 27.27
CA SER A 263 -32.79 -1.51 27.98
C SER A 263 -34.23 -1.12 27.59
N SER A 264 -34.88 -1.80 26.64
CA SER A 264 -36.19 -1.37 26.10
C SER A 264 -37.42 -2.14 26.61
N SER A 265 -37.32 -2.90 27.70
CA SER A 265 -38.41 -3.72 28.24
C SER A 265 -39.00 -3.22 29.58
N GLY A 266 -38.84 -1.93 29.88
CA GLY A 266 -39.42 -1.27 31.06
C GLY A 266 -40.62 -0.40 30.74
#